data_AF-A0A0M5M230-F1
#
_entry.id   AF-A0A0M5M230-F1
#
_cell.length_a   1.000
_cell.length_b   1.000
_cell.length_c   1.000
_cell.angle_alpha   90.00
_cell.angle_beta   90.00
_cell.angle_gamma   90.00
#
_symmetry.space_group_name_H-M   'P 1'
#
loop_
_entity.id
_entity.type
_entity.pdbx_description
1 polymer ?
#
loop_
_entity_poly.entity_id
_entity_poly.type
_entity_poly.pdbx_seq_one_letter_code
_entity_poly.pdbx_strand_id
1 'polypeptide(L)'
;MNKALYSLRLAASLPLYAVAILIWIEVTKTIVKSAVLVFTVYLTSYRFGEVLGVWIFCVLAAVIAYGVWLLGRYVRTSHFRTKPKPSSTDLP
;
A
#
# COMPACT_ATOMS: atom_id res chain seq x y z
N MET A 1 -12.79 8.00 23.40
CA MET A 1 -11.97 8.42 22.23
C MET A 1 -12.70 9.56 21.54
N ASN A 2 -12.08 10.73 21.39
CA ASN A 2 -12.79 11.92 20.91
C ASN A 2 -13.22 11.70 19.44
N LYS A 3 -14.52 11.72 19.14
CA LYS A 3 -15.07 11.33 17.81
C LYS A 3 -14.41 12.12 16.67
N ALA A 4 -14.10 13.39 16.89
CA ALA A 4 -13.42 14.26 15.94
C ALA A 4 -12.01 13.76 15.55
N LEU A 5 -11.24 13.26 16.51
CA LEU A 5 -9.88 12.73 16.29
C LEU A 5 -9.91 11.41 15.50
N TYR A 6 -10.93 10.59 15.74
CA TYR A 6 -11.15 9.36 14.97
C TYR A 6 -11.54 9.67 13.52
N SER A 7 -12.49 10.59 13.30
CA SER A 7 -12.90 11.01 11.95
C SER A 7 -11.77 11.66 11.16
N LEU A 8 -10.92 12.46 11.80
CA LEU A 8 -9.76 13.09 11.16
C LEU A 8 -8.74 12.04 10.69
N ARG A 9 -8.45 11.02 11.53
CA ARG A 9 -7.55 9.92 11.16
C ARG A 9 -8.12 9.05 10.05
N LEU A 10 -9.43 8.81 10.08
CA LEU A 10 -10.11 8.11 8.99
C LEU A 10 -9.92 8.87 7.67
N ALA A 11 -10.24 10.17 7.65
CA ALA A 11 -10.11 11.02 6.49
C ALA A 11 -8.67 11.11 5.97
N ALA A 12 -7.67 11.17 6.87
CA ALA A 12 -6.26 11.20 6.49
C ALA A 12 -5.74 9.84 5.96
N SER A 13 -6.25 8.72 6.45
CA SER A 13 -5.85 7.38 5.99
C SER A 13 -6.52 6.97 4.67
N LEU A 14 -7.70 7.50 4.37
CA LEU A 14 -8.49 7.18 3.19
C LEU A 14 -7.75 7.41 1.85
N PRO A 15 -7.10 8.57 1.60
CA PRO A 15 -6.35 8.78 0.37
C PRO A 15 -5.15 7.84 0.23
N LEU A 16 -4.50 7.45 1.34
CA LEU A 16 -3.39 6.49 1.31
C LEU A 16 -3.88 5.12 0.85
N TYR A 17 -5.02 4.65 1.37
CA TYR A 17 -5.64 3.41 0.90
C TYR A 17 -6.09 3.51 -0.56
N ALA A 18 -6.69 4.63 -0.97
CA ALA A 18 -7.12 4.83 -2.35
C ALA A 18 -5.93 4.73 -3.33
N VAL A 19 -4.82 5.42 -3.03
CA VAL A 19 -3.59 5.36 -3.85
C VAL A 19 -3.03 3.93 -3.90
N ALA A 20 -2.94 3.24 -2.76
CA ALA A 20 -2.47 1.86 -2.74
C ALA A 20 -3.33 0.93 -3.60
N ILE A 21 -4.67 1.06 -3.52
CA ILE A 21 -5.61 0.27 -4.34
C ILE A 21 -5.43 0.56 -5.83
N LEU A 22 -5.33 1.83 -6.23
CA LEU A 22 -5.12 2.21 -7.62
C LEU A 22 -3.82 1.61 -8.19
N ILE A 23 -2.73 1.66 -7.41
CA ILE A 23 -1.46 1.04 -7.83
C ILE A 23 -1.62 -0.47 -7.98
N TRP A 24 -2.27 -1.15 -7.03
CA TRP A 24 -2.53 -2.59 -7.13
C TRP A 24 -3.36 -2.97 -8.35
N ILE A 25 -4.37 -2.17 -8.71
CA ILE A 25 -5.18 -2.37 -9.91
C ILE A 25 -4.32 -2.28 -11.17
N GLU A 26 -3.53 -1.22 -11.31
CA GLU A 26 -2.67 -1.02 -12.48
C GLU A 26 -1.61 -2.11 -12.60
N VAL A 27 -0.98 -2.50 -11.49
CA VAL A 27 -0.03 -3.62 -11.44
C VAL A 27 -0.70 -4.92 -11.90
N THR A 28 -1.87 -5.25 -11.36
CA THR A 28 -2.59 -6.49 -11.72
C THR A 28 -2.96 -6.51 -13.20
N LYS A 29 -3.51 -5.41 -13.71
CA LYS A 29 -3.87 -5.26 -15.12
C LYS A 29 -2.65 -5.42 -16.04
N THR A 30 -1.53 -4.85 -15.64
CA THR A 30 -0.28 -4.88 -16.42
C THR A 30 0.33 -6.28 -16.44
N ILE A 31 0.33 -6.97 -15.30
CA ILE A 31 0.77 -8.37 -15.19
C ILE A 31 -0.10 -9.28 -16.06
N VAL A 32 -1.43 -9.17 -15.97
CA VAL A 32 -2.34 -10.00 -16.78
C VAL A 32 -2.12 -9.76 -18.27
N LYS A 33 -2.07 -8.50 -18.71
CA LYS A 33 -1.85 -8.15 -20.12
C LYS A 33 -0.50 -8.67 -20.64
N SER A 34 0.56 -8.50 -19.86
CA SER A 34 1.89 -8.98 -20.24
C SER A 34 1.98 -10.50 -20.22
N ALA A 35 1.40 -11.18 -19.23
CA ALA A 35 1.34 -12.64 -19.18
C ALA A 35 0.59 -13.22 -20.39
N VAL A 36 -0.57 -12.68 -20.74
CA VAL A 36 -1.30 -13.08 -21.96
C VAL A 36 -0.39 -12.95 -23.18
N LEU A 37 0.36 -11.86 -23.29
CA LEU A 37 1.26 -11.61 -24.41
C LEU A 37 2.41 -12.63 -24.49
N VAL A 38 2.92 -13.12 -23.35
CA VAL A 38 3.90 -14.22 -23.28
C VAL A 38 3.33 -15.54 -23.76
N PHE A 39 2.09 -15.86 -23.40
CA PHE A 39 1.47 -17.15 -23.72
C PHE A 39 0.79 -17.21 -25.10
N THR A 40 0.50 -16.06 -25.72
CA THR A 40 -0.27 -16.01 -26.99
C THR A 40 0.57 -15.74 -28.23
N VAL A 41 1.81 -15.23 -28.10
CA VAL A 41 2.62 -14.80 -29.25
C VAL A 41 4.05 -15.32 -29.16
N TYR A 42 4.63 -15.72 -30.30
CA TYR A 42 6.08 -15.90 -30.42
C TYR A 42 6.78 -14.54 -30.21
N LEU A 43 7.30 -14.33 -29.02
CA LEU A 43 7.99 -13.11 -28.62
C LEU A 43 9.38 -13.04 -29.28
N THR A 44 9.65 -11.96 -30.00
CA THR A 44 11.03 -11.61 -30.38
C THR A 44 11.84 -11.29 -29.11
N SER A 45 13.16 -11.53 -29.14
CA SER A 45 14.03 -11.31 -27.97
C SER A 45 13.92 -9.90 -27.37
N TYR A 46 13.68 -8.90 -28.21
CA TYR A 46 13.42 -7.52 -27.79
C TYR A 46 12.14 -7.38 -26.94
N ARG A 47 11.02 -7.95 -27.40
CA ARG A 47 9.74 -7.89 -26.69
C ARG A 47 9.75 -8.72 -25.41
N PHE A 48 10.54 -9.79 -25.38
CA PHE A 48 10.74 -10.56 -24.15
C PHE A 48 11.44 -9.73 -23.07
N GLY A 49 12.49 -8.97 -23.45
CA GLY A 49 13.15 -8.02 -22.55
C GLY A 49 12.20 -6.92 -22.05
N GLU A 50 11.31 -6.43 -22.90
CA GLU A 50 10.29 -5.45 -22.53
C GLU A 50 9.32 -6.01 -21.48
N VAL A 51 8.82 -7.24 -21.65
CA VAL A 51 7.94 -7.90 -20.67
C VAL A 51 8.66 -8.11 -19.34
N LEU A 52 9.91 -8.55 -19.35
CA LEU A 52 10.71 -8.70 -18.13
C LEU A 52 10.89 -7.36 -17.40
N GLY A 53 11.21 -6.29 -18.14
CA GLY A 53 11.32 -4.94 -17.58
C GLY A 53 10.01 -4.47 -16.93
N VAL A 54 8.87 -4.73 -17.61
CA VAL A 54 7.54 -4.43 -17.08
C VAL A 54 7.26 -5.21 -15.79
N TRP A 55 7.65 -6.48 -15.71
CA TRP A 55 7.47 -7.29 -14.51
C TRP A 55 8.32 -6.79 -13.33
N ILE A 56 9.58 -6.41 -13.58
CA ILE A 56 10.45 -5.81 -12.56
C ILE A 56 9.81 -4.52 -12.02
N PHE A 57 9.30 -3.66 -12.92
CA PHE A 57 8.61 -2.43 -12.52
C PHE A 57 7.34 -2.72 -11.71
N CYS A 58 6.55 -3.73 -12.10
CA CYS A 58 5.36 -4.16 -11.37
C CYS A 58 5.70 -4.61 -9.94
N VAL A 59 6.80 -5.35 -9.75
CA VAL A 59 7.26 -5.77 -8.42
C VAL A 59 7.62 -4.55 -7.57
N LEU A 60 8.37 -3.60 -8.12
CA LEU A 60 8.72 -2.36 -7.41
C LEU A 60 7.47 -1.55 -7.03
N ALA A 61 6.53 -1.39 -7.96
CA ALA A 61 5.27 -0.70 -7.71
C ALA A 61 4.43 -1.41 -6.63
N ALA A 62 4.41 -2.75 -6.60
CA ALA A 62 3.73 -3.51 -5.56
C ALA A 62 4.36 -3.31 -4.16
N VAL A 63 5.70 -3.25 -4.08
CA VAL A 63 6.41 -2.94 -2.82
C VAL A 63 6.04 -1.54 -2.33
N ILE A 64 6.00 -0.54 -3.22
CA ILE A 64 5.59 0.83 -2.89
C ILE A 64 4.13 0.85 -2.42
N ALA A 65 3.22 0.20 -3.14
CA ALA A 65 1.81 0.11 -2.78
C ALA A 65 1.60 -0.53 -1.40
N TYR A 66 2.37 -1.57 -1.09
CA TYR A 66 2.36 -2.19 0.24
C TYR A 66 2.85 -1.24 1.33
N GLY A 67 3.92 -0.48 1.08
CA GLY A 67 4.41 0.54 2.00
C GLY A 67 3.37 1.63 2.27
N VAL A 68 2.69 2.11 1.23
CA VAL A 68 1.60 3.10 1.34
C VAL A 68 0.41 2.52 2.12
N TRP A 69 0.07 1.25 1.90
CA TRP A 69 -0.97 0.56 2.65
C TRP A 69 -0.64 0.45 4.14
N LEU A 70 0.62 0.11 4.46
CA LEU A 70 1.11 0.05 5.84
C LEU A 70 1.08 1.43 6.50
N LEU A 71 1.45 2.49 5.76
CA LEU A 71 1.36 3.86 6.22
C LEU A 71 -0.09 4.28 6.51
N GLY A 72 -1.02 3.94 5.63
CA GLY A 72 -2.46 4.14 5.86
C GLY A 72 -2.95 3.43 7.11
N ARG A 73 -2.50 2.19 7.33
CA ARG A 73 -2.78 1.44 8.57
C ARG A 73 -2.21 2.14 9.78
N TYR A 74 -0.96 2.59 9.73
CA TYR A 74 -0.32 3.31 10.83
C TYR A 74 -1.04 4.62 11.16
N VAL A 75 -1.42 5.43 10.17
CA VAL A 75 -2.19 6.67 10.38
C VAL A 75 -3.54 6.37 11.05
N ARG A 76 -4.19 5.26 10.69
CA ARG A 76 -5.47 4.84 11.26
C ARG A 76 -5.35 4.27 12.68
N THR A 77 -4.34 3.45 12.94
CA THR A 77 -4.20 2.68 14.20
C THR A 77 -3.18 3.23 15.17
N SER A 78 -2.41 4.27 14.82
CA SER A 78 -1.52 4.95 15.74
C SER A 78 -2.32 5.57 16.88
N HIS A 79 -2.47 4.82 17.97
CA HIS A 79 -2.52 5.41 19.29
C HIS A 79 -1.18 6.14 19.45
N PHE A 80 -1.11 7.41 19.05
CA PHE A 80 -0.13 8.34 19.61
C PHE A 80 -0.13 8.04 21.11
N ARG A 81 0.97 7.42 21.58
CA ARG A 81 1.19 6.95 22.95
C ARG A 81 0.52 7.94 23.88
N THR A 82 -0.71 7.64 24.29
CA THR A 82 -1.38 8.45 25.27
C THR A 82 -0.58 8.10 26.50
N LYS A 83 0.17 9.08 27.02
CA LYS A 83 1.11 8.89 28.13
C LYS A 83 0.49 7.87 29.11
N PRO A 84 1.25 6.85 29.57
CA PRO A 84 0.72 5.92 30.55
C PRO A 84 0.07 6.75 31.66
N LYS A 85 -1.21 6.46 31.93
CA LYS A 85 -2.02 7.17 32.92
C LYS A 85 -1.16 7.25 34.20
N PRO A 86 -0.89 8.46 34.75
CA PRO A 86 -0.06 8.55 35.94
C PRO A 86 -0.66 7.63 36.99
N SER A 87 0.13 6.67 37.47
CA SER A 87 -0.30 5.77 38.52
C SER A 87 -0.60 6.64 39.74
N SER A 88 -1.87 6.67 40.15
CA SER A 88 -2.28 7.12 41.47
C SER A 88 -1.76 6.08 42.48
N THR A 89 -0.47 6.07 42.69
CA THR A 89 0.14 5.39 43.82
C THR A 89 0.57 6.52 44.73
N ASP A 90 -0.38 6.96 45.56
CA ASP A 90 -0.03 7.62 46.82
C ASP A 90 0.86 6.62 47.57
N LEU A 91 2.16 6.90 47.56
CA LEU A 91 3.11 6.15 48.38
C LEU A 91 2.85 6.53 49.84
N PRO A 92 2.85 5.55 50.77
CA PRO A 92 2.55 5.75 52.18
C PRO A 92 3.53 6.68 52.90
#